data_AF-A0A915AEA1-F1
#
_entry.id   AF-A0A915AEA1-F1
#
_cell.length_a   1.000
_cell.length_b   1.000
_cell.length_c   1.000
_cell.angle_alpha   90.00
_cell.angle_beta   90.00
_cell.angle_gamma   90.00
#
_symmetry.space_group_name_H-M   'P 1'
#
loop_
_entity.id
_entity.type
_entity.pdbx_description
1 polymer ?
#
loop_
_entity_poly.entity_id
_entity_poly.type
_entity_poly.pdbx_seq_one_letter_code
_entity_poly.pdbx_strand_id
1 'polypeptide(L)'
;EEARLVPALLFIECDDGEKAFRGEMFGHIGNVSGEIVFQTGMVGYVESLTDPSYACQLLVLTYPLIGNYGVPDDAVDEYGFPRYFESEKVQPAALIVSRVCPYGSENHWLSKQPLHRYLRKAKIPGFTGVDTRMLTKLIREKGTMRAKLIYEASSIPLLPFVDINSENLVAKVSTKEVHALGNGSLRLLAVDCGMKCNQLRVLLRHNVTVTIVPWNYQFQNEEVQTFEGYDGLFLSSGPGDPAMCAETEANLRAFMEKSKVLPIFGICLGHQILARAFGGKTYKLKYGNRGHNQPCIHVGTGRCVITAQNHGYAVDNEALGKGLRPLFVNANDGTNEGLFHERLPYFSVQFHPEHSPGPTDTEFLFDIFVELVKNWKNGSRVSPQEMVHQKLIYLPPIVQEKRAQKKVLVLGSGGLTIGQAGEFDYSGAQALKALKEKGIETVLVNPNVATVQTSKGFATKTCFVPIDKHYVTQVIKKMRPTGIICTFGGQTALNCAVELYNNGTLKQYNVDVLGTPIEAIMKTEDRALFKEHIERLGERVAPSKVACSLQEAIEVAESLGFPVLLRASYALGGLGSGFANDRNELIKVAQKAFSYSDQVFIDRSLKGWKEVEYEVVRDAYDNCVTV
;
A
#
# COMPACT_ATOMS: atom_id res chain seq x y z
N GLU A 1 -25.53 -25.30 -13.53
CA GLU A 1 -24.09 -25.53 -13.80
C GLU A 1 -23.19 -24.43 -13.27
N GLU A 2 -23.55 -23.14 -13.40
CA GLU A 2 -22.65 -22.03 -13.05
C GLU A 2 -22.33 -21.87 -11.54
N ALA A 3 -23.09 -22.48 -10.64
CA ALA A 3 -22.77 -22.48 -9.20
C ALA A 3 -22.15 -23.80 -8.71
N ARG A 4 -21.91 -24.77 -9.61
CA ARG A 4 -21.48 -26.13 -9.20
C ARG A 4 -20.02 -26.10 -8.73
N LEU A 5 -19.82 -26.59 -7.52
CA LEU A 5 -18.52 -26.98 -6.98
C LEU A 5 -18.27 -28.45 -7.30
N VAL A 6 -17.02 -28.80 -7.59
CA VAL A 6 -16.62 -30.18 -7.97
C VAL A 6 -15.48 -30.64 -7.06
N PRO A 7 -15.59 -31.78 -6.37
CA PRO A 7 -14.50 -32.30 -5.55
C PRO A 7 -13.19 -32.42 -6.32
N ALA A 8 -12.11 -31.96 -5.69
CA ALA A 8 -10.78 -31.93 -6.29
C ALA A 8 -9.68 -32.09 -5.25
N LEU A 9 -8.49 -32.47 -5.73
CA LEU A 9 -7.28 -32.63 -4.95
C LEU A 9 -6.19 -31.72 -5.50
N LEU A 10 -5.62 -30.90 -4.62
CA LEU A 10 -4.37 -30.18 -4.86
C LEU A 10 -3.22 -31.03 -4.34
N PHE A 11 -2.28 -31.35 -5.21
CA PHE A 11 -1.06 -32.07 -4.86
C PHE A 11 0.14 -31.14 -4.92
N ILE A 12 1.02 -31.22 -3.93
CA ILE A 12 2.24 -30.43 -3.83
C ILE A 12 3.42 -31.39 -3.66
N GLU A 13 4.43 -31.23 -4.51
CA GLU A 13 5.65 -32.03 -4.49
C GLU A 13 6.61 -31.48 -3.43
N CYS A 14 6.76 -32.20 -2.31
CA CYS A 14 7.69 -31.87 -1.23
C CYS A 14 8.87 -32.85 -1.19
N ASP A 15 9.96 -32.50 -0.51
CA ASP A 15 11.13 -33.38 -0.36
C ASP A 15 10.81 -34.72 0.32
N ASP A 16 9.80 -34.72 1.21
CA ASP A 16 9.31 -35.88 1.96
C ASP A 16 8.20 -36.65 1.23
N GLY A 17 7.92 -36.30 -0.04
CA GLY A 17 6.90 -36.91 -0.88
C GLY A 17 5.78 -35.96 -1.27
N GLU A 18 4.76 -36.53 -1.95
CA GLU A 18 3.60 -35.78 -2.42
C GLU A 18 2.60 -35.54 -1.28
N LYS A 19 2.20 -34.28 -1.07
CA LYS A 19 1.14 -33.90 -0.11
C LYS A 19 -0.14 -33.56 -0.85
N ALA A 20 -1.25 -34.15 -0.41
CA ALA A 20 -2.57 -33.94 -1.01
C ALA A 20 -3.47 -33.10 -0.09
N PHE A 21 -4.17 -32.13 -0.67
CA PHE A 21 -5.13 -31.27 0.00
C PHE A 21 -6.47 -31.38 -0.70
N ARG A 22 -7.51 -31.71 0.07
CA ARG A 22 -8.87 -31.83 -0.45
C ARG A 22 -9.60 -30.51 -0.41
N GLY A 23 -10.37 -30.24 -1.44
CA GLY A 23 -11.23 -29.08 -1.55
C GLY A 23 -12.16 -29.24 -2.75
N GLU A 24 -12.59 -28.12 -3.31
CA GLU A 24 -13.54 -28.12 -4.41
C GLU A 24 -13.10 -27.14 -5.50
N MET A 25 -13.25 -27.53 -6.75
CA MET A 25 -13.10 -26.63 -7.88
C MET A 25 -14.28 -25.68 -7.98
N PHE A 26 -13.96 -24.40 -8.15
CA PHE A 26 -14.85 -23.36 -8.65
C PHE A 26 -14.25 -22.83 -9.96
N GLY A 27 -15.01 -22.16 -10.83
CA GLY A 27 -14.48 -21.78 -12.15
C GLY A 27 -14.43 -22.96 -13.14
N HIS A 28 -13.38 -23.03 -13.97
CA HIS A 28 -13.24 -24.08 -14.99
C HIS A 28 -12.90 -25.44 -14.36
N ILE A 29 -13.50 -26.51 -14.86
CA ILE A 29 -13.22 -27.88 -14.41
C ILE A 29 -12.15 -28.46 -15.33
N GLY A 30 -10.93 -28.62 -14.83
CA GLY A 30 -9.82 -29.15 -15.60
C GLY A 30 -8.59 -29.41 -14.73
N ASN A 31 -7.73 -30.32 -15.18
CA ASN A 31 -6.48 -30.63 -14.50
C ASN A 31 -5.39 -29.65 -14.95
N VAL A 32 -4.56 -29.19 -14.02
CA VAL A 32 -3.48 -28.24 -14.33
C VAL A 32 -2.27 -28.45 -13.43
N SER A 33 -1.08 -28.15 -13.94
CA SER A 33 0.19 -28.19 -13.19
C SER A 33 0.93 -26.88 -13.32
N GLY A 34 1.75 -26.57 -12.32
CA GLY A 34 2.57 -25.36 -12.31
C GLY A 34 3.35 -25.24 -11.01
N GLU A 35 3.84 -24.05 -10.73
CA GLU A 35 4.49 -23.71 -9.47
C GLU A 35 3.46 -23.08 -8.51
N ILE A 36 3.35 -23.60 -7.29
CA ILE A 36 2.47 -23.00 -6.28
C ILE A 36 3.15 -21.82 -5.59
N VAL A 37 2.46 -20.69 -5.60
CA VAL A 37 2.93 -19.43 -5.01
C VAL A 37 1.82 -18.83 -4.14
N PHE A 38 2.17 -17.93 -3.22
CA PHE A 38 1.18 -17.17 -2.46
C PHE A 38 1.43 -15.66 -2.57
N GLN A 39 0.39 -14.86 -2.38
CA GLN A 39 0.47 -13.39 -2.33
C GLN A 39 -0.30 -12.87 -1.12
N THR A 40 0.29 -11.92 -0.40
CA THR A 40 -0.28 -11.35 0.83
C THR A 40 -1.26 -10.19 0.62
N GLY A 41 -1.49 -9.78 -0.62
CA GLY A 41 -2.44 -8.73 -0.98
C GLY A 41 -3.87 -9.06 -0.54
N MET A 42 -4.52 -8.13 0.17
CA MET A 42 -5.86 -8.34 0.72
C MET A 42 -6.99 -7.97 -0.25
N VAL A 43 -6.69 -7.09 -1.21
CA VAL A 43 -7.62 -6.57 -2.22
C VAL A 43 -6.95 -6.63 -3.58
N GLY A 44 -7.73 -6.46 -4.64
CA GLY A 44 -7.20 -6.40 -6.01
C GLY A 44 -7.02 -7.78 -6.66
N TYR A 45 -7.90 -8.74 -6.38
CA TYR A 45 -7.80 -10.07 -7.01
C TYR A 45 -8.03 -10.04 -8.53
N VAL A 46 -8.72 -9.03 -9.09
CA VAL A 46 -8.96 -8.94 -10.55
C VAL A 46 -7.68 -8.53 -11.26
N GLU A 47 -7.03 -7.51 -10.72
CA GLU A 47 -5.75 -6.97 -11.14
C GLU A 47 -4.65 -8.04 -10.97
N SER A 48 -4.61 -8.71 -9.81
CA SER A 48 -3.66 -9.81 -9.57
C SER A 48 -3.88 -11.00 -10.53
N LEU A 49 -5.13 -11.37 -10.83
CA LEU A 49 -5.43 -12.44 -11.80
C LEU A 49 -4.98 -12.10 -13.23
N THR A 50 -4.78 -10.82 -13.53
CA THR A 50 -4.38 -10.34 -14.86
C THR A 50 -2.94 -9.82 -14.90
N ASP A 51 -2.15 -10.02 -13.83
CA ASP A 51 -0.72 -9.75 -13.82
C ASP A 51 0.05 -10.86 -14.58
N PRO A 52 0.74 -10.52 -15.69
CA PRO A 52 1.51 -11.50 -16.48
C PRO A 52 2.58 -12.26 -15.69
N SER A 53 3.04 -11.72 -14.56
CA SER A 53 4.07 -12.33 -13.72
C SER A 53 3.59 -13.63 -13.04
N TYR A 54 2.27 -13.85 -12.97
CA TYR A 54 1.67 -15.11 -12.51
C TYR A 54 1.51 -16.18 -13.58
N ALA A 55 1.96 -15.95 -14.82
CA ALA A 55 1.82 -16.92 -15.91
C ALA A 55 2.30 -18.32 -15.50
N CYS A 56 1.46 -19.33 -15.75
CA CYS A 56 1.70 -20.74 -15.43
C CYS A 56 1.81 -21.09 -13.93
N GLN A 57 1.58 -20.14 -13.00
CA GLN A 57 1.61 -20.40 -11.55
C GLN A 57 0.23 -20.75 -10.98
N LEU A 58 0.22 -21.51 -9.89
CA LEU A 58 -0.96 -21.78 -9.07
C LEU A 58 -0.98 -20.74 -7.93
N LEU A 59 -1.82 -19.72 -8.07
CA LEU A 59 -1.84 -18.54 -7.19
C LEU A 59 -2.71 -18.79 -5.95
N VAL A 60 -2.09 -18.82 -4.77
CA VAL A 60 -2.76 -18.85 -3.47
C VAL A 60 -2.97 -17.41 -2.95
N LEU A 61 -4.22 -17.00 -2.77
CA LEU A 61 -4.52 -15.74 -2.08
C LEU A 61 -4.64 -15.98 -0.58
N THR A 62 -3.90 -15.21 0.22
CA THR A 62 -3.93 -15.36 1.68
C THR A 62 -5.19 -14.78 2.30
N TYR A 63 -5.80 -13.78 1.66
CA TYR A 63 -7.06 -13.22 2.16
C TYR A 63 -8.18 -14.27 2.03
N PRO A 64 -8.89 -14.59 3.12
CA PRO A 64 -9.71 -15.79 3.16
C PRO A 64 -11.00 -15.70 2.33
N LEU A 65 -11.49 -14.48 2.06
CA LEU A 65 -12.79 -14.25 1.40
C LEU A 65 -12.58 -13.60 0.03
N ILE A 66 -12.69 -14.38 -1.05
CA ILE A 66 -12.38 -13.92 -2.41
C ILE A 66 -13.62 -13.93 -3.30
N GLY A 67 -13.79 -12.90 -4.14
CA GLY A 67 -14.94 -12.76 -5.05
C GLY A 67 -16.03 -11.80 -4.56
N ASN A 68 -15.84 -11.13 -3.42
CA ASN A 68 -16.86 -10.31 -2.75
C ASN A 68 -17.38 -9.16 -3.63
N TYR A 69 -16.52 -8.61 -4.50
CA TYR A 69 -16.86 -7.50 -5.38
C TYR A 69 -17.03 -7.90 -6.85
N GLY A 70 -17.12 -9.21 -7.12
CA GLY A 70 -17.32 -9.75 -8.47
C GLY A 70 -16.18 -9.41 -9.43
N VAL A 71 -16.48 -9.33 -10.71
CA VAL A 71 -15.56 -8.94 -11.77
C VAL A 71 -16.22 -7.85 -12.64
N PRO A 72 -15.50 -6.78 -12.99
CA PRO A 72 -16.02 -5.70 -13.83
C PRO A 72 -16.23 -6.12 -15.30
N ASP A 73 -16.72 -5.20 -16.13
CA ASP A 73 -16.81 -5.39 -17.59
C ASP A 73 -15.46 -5.26 -18.27
N ASP A 74 -15.42 -5.71 -19.53
CA ASP A 74 -14.28 -5.61 -20.44
C ASP A 74 -14.16 -4.21 -21.07
N ALA A 75 -14.60 -3.15 -20.36
CA ALA A 75 -14.50 -1.79 -20.85
C ALA A 75 -13.03 -1.41 -21.09
N VAL A 76 -12.77 -0.65 -22.16
CA VAL A 76 -11.43 -0.13 -22.45
C VAL A 76 -11.29 1.31 -21.96
N ASP A 77 -10.07 1.71 -21.61
CA ASP A 77 -9.70 3.08 -21.31
C ASP A 77 -9.42 3.90 -22.59
N GLU A 78 -9.04 5.16 -22.41
CA GLU A 78 -8.73 6.09 -23.51
C GLU A 78 -7.52 5.68 -24.36
N TYR A 79 -6.69 4.75 -23.88
CA TYR A 79 -5.53 4.22 -24.59
C TYR A 79 -5.84 2.87 -25.27
N GLY A 80 -7.06 2.36 -25.12
CA GLY A 80 -7.50 1.09 -25.68
C GLY A 80 -7.17 -0.14 -24.82
N PHE A 81 -6.70 0.04 -23.58
CA PHE A 81 -6.41 -1.09 -22.68
C PHE A 81 -7.63 -1.48 -21.83
N PRO A 82 -7.74 -2.75 -21.39
CA PRO A 82 -8.78 -3.17 -20.47
C PRO A 82 -8.75 -2.35 -19.17
N ARG A 83 -9.75 -1.50 -18.94
CA ARG A 83 -9.75 -0.44 -17.91
C ARG A 83 -9.48 -0.93 -16.48
N TYR A 84 -9.96 -2.12 -16.15
CA TYR A 84 -9.92 -2.67 -14.79
C TYR A 84 -9.00 -3.89 -14.68
N PHE A 85 -8.20 -4.16 -15.71
CA PHE A 85 -7.31 -5.32 -15.76
C PHE A 85 -5.90 -4.88 -16.16
N GLU A 86 -4.93 -5.72 -15.81
CA GLU A 86 -3.50 -5.48 -16.06
C GLU A 86 -2.97 -6.22 -17.29
N SER A 87 -3.79 -7.05 -17.92
CA SER A 87 -3.57 -7.60 -19.25
C SER A 87 -4.90 -8.11 -19.83
N GLU A 88 -4.87 -8.55 -21.09
CA GLU A 88 -6.06 -9.00 -21.84
C GLU A 88 -6.64 -10.34 -21.34
N LYS A 89 -5.92 -11.08 -20.50
CA LYS A 89 -6.32 -12.43 -20.08
C LYS A 89 -5.99 -12.71 -18.61
N VAL A 90 -6.65 -13.73 -18.07
CA VAL A 90 -6.25 -14.32 -16.79
C VAL A 90 -4.94 -15.08 -16.98
N GLN A 91 -3.97 -14.78 -16.14
CA GLN A 91 -2.58 -15.23 -16.25
C GLN A 91 -2.24 -16.48 -15.42
N PRO A 92 -2.66 -16.62 -14.14
CA PRO A 92 -2.34 -17.81 -13.38
C PRO A 92 -3.01 -19.05 -13.97
N ALA A 93 -2.32 -20.18 -13.84
CA ALA A 93 -2.80 -21.49 -14.26
C ALA A 93 -3.95 -22.00 -13.36
N ALA A 94 -3.99 -21.58 -12.09
CA ALA A 94 -5.15 -21.75 -11.23
C ALA A 94 -5.20 -20.68 -10.14
N LEU A 95 -6.40 -20.42 -9.62
CA LEU A 95 -6.62 -19.61 -8.43
C LEU A 95 -6.97 -20.48 -7.22
N ILE A 96 -6.25 -20.36 -6.12
CA ILE A 96 -6.49 -21.11 -4.87
C ILE A 96 -6.88 -20.12 -3.77
N VAL A 97 -8.03 -20.36 -3.14
CA VAL A 97 -8.60 -19.49 -2.10
C VAL A 97 -9.12 -20.32 -0.93
N SER A 98 -9.27 -19.70 0.24
CA SER A 98 -9.88 -20.41 1.38
C SER A 98 -11.39 -20.55 1.17
N ARG A 99 -12.07 -19.42 0.95
CA ARG A 99 -13.50 -19.37 0.69
C ARG A 99 -13.81 -18.41 -0.46
N VAL A 100 -14.43 -18.95 -1.50
CA VAL A 100 -15.01 -18.14 -2.58
C VAL A 100 -16.36 -17.57 -2.14
N CYS A 101 -16.62 -16.31 -2.50
CA CYS A 101 -17.92 -15.64 -2.36
C CYS A 101 -18.99 -16.47 -3.08
N PRO A 102 -20.13 -16.82 -2.46
CA PRO A 102 -21.16 -17.62 -3.10
C PRO A 102 -21.63 -17.03 -4.43
N TYR A 103 -21.95 -17.89 -5.40
CA TYR A 103 -22.38 -17.49 -6.74
C TYR A 103 -23.58 -16.52 -6.67
N GLY A 104 -23.44 -15.34 -7.26
CA GLY A 104 -24.49 -14.32 -7.32
C GLY A 104 -24.67 -13.51 -6.04
N SER A 105 -23.79 -13.67 -5.05
CA SER A 105 -23.79 -12.90 -3.81
C SER A 105 -22.75 -11.77 -3.80
N GLU A 106 -21.98 -11.61 -4.86
CA GLU A 106 -21.08 -10.48 -5.02
C GLU A 106 -21.84 -9.14 -5.03
N ASN A 107 -21.26 -8.11 -4.41
CA ASN A 107 -21.91 -6.80 -4.34
C ASN A 107 -20.89 -5.67 -4.50
N HIS A 108 -20.83 -5.13 -5.71
CA HIS A 108 -20.06 -3.94 -6.03
C HIS A 108 -20.71 -3.25 -7.23
N TRP A 109 -20.73 -1.92 -7.25
CA TRP A 109 -21.37 -1.15 -8.31
C TRP A 109 -20.72 -1.34 -9.70
N LEU A 110 -19.44 -1.74 -9.73
CA LEU A 110 -18.74 -2.17 -10.95
C LEU A 110 -18.92 -3.65 -11.30
N SER A 111 -19.47 -4.49 -10.42
CA SER A 111 -19.60 -5.93 -10.69
C SER A 111 -20.54 -6.17 -11.88
N LYS A 112 -20.09 -6.97 -12.85
CA LYS A 112 -20.89 -7.39 -14.02
C LYS A 112 -21.05 -8.90 -14.10
N GLN A 113 -20.17 -9.65 -13.44
CA GLN A 113 -20.27 -11.10 -13.35
C GLN A 113 -19.60 -11.64 -12.08
N PRO A 114 -20.05 -12.80 -11.57
CA PRO A 114 -19.35 -13.49 -10.49
C PRO A 114 -17.96 -13.97 -10.93
N LEU A 115 -17.03 -14.04 -9.99
CA LEU A 115 -15.67 -14.58 -10.21
C LEU A 115 -15.69 -16.00 -10.82
N HIS A 116 -16.64 -16.83 -10.41
CA HIS A 116 -16.89 -18.16 -10.97
C HIS A 116 -17.02 -18.15 -12.50
N ARG A 117 -17.84 -17.24 -13.02
CA ARG A 117 -18.15 -17.16 -14.45
C ARG A 117 -16.95 -16.63 -15.23
N TYR A 118 -16.24 -15.66 -14.66
CA TYR A 118 -15.02 -15.11 -15.25
C TYR A 118 -13.94 -16.19 -15.44
N LEU A 119 -13.63 -16.96 -14.39
CA LEU A 119 -12.65 -18.05 -14.47
C LEU A 119 -13.08 -19.16 -15.44
N ARG A 120 -14.38 -19.49 -15.53
CA ARG A 120 -14.87 -20.45 -16.53
C ARG A 120 -14.66 -19.98 -17.96
N LYS A 121 -14.99 -18.72 -18.26
CA LYS A 121 -14.78 -18.12 -19.59
C LYS A 121 -13.30 -18.12 -19.97
N ALA A 122 -12.43 -17.81 -19.01
CA ALA A 122 -10.98 -17.84 -19.18
C ALA A 122 -10.38 -19.26 -19.24
N LYS A 123 -11.18 -20.30 -19.00
CA LYS A 123 -10.74 -21.71 -18.87
C LYS A 123 -9.70 -21.91 -17.76
N ILE A 124 -9.80 -21.15 -16.67
CA ILE A 124 -8.91 -21.23 -15.52
C ILE A 124 -9.61 -21.93 -14.35
N PRO A 125 -9.02 -23.00 -13.79
CA PRO A 125 -9.50 -23.61 -12.56
C PRO A 125 -9.37 -22.67 -11.36
N GLY A 126 -10.41 -22.63 -10.53
CA GLY A 126 -10.36 -22.12 -9.16
C GLY A 126 -10.47 -23.29 -8.18
N PHE A 127 -9.84 -23.20 -7.01
CA PHE A 127 -9.89 -24.20 -5.94
C PHE A 127 -10.18 -23.54 -4.58
N THR A 128 -11.24 -23.98 -3.91
CA THR A 128 -11.74 -23.42 -2.65
C THR A 128 -11.85 -24.51 -1.58
N GLY A 129 -12.06 -24.12 -0.32
CA GLY A 129 -12.28 -25.05 0.79
C GLY A 129 -10.99 -25.61 1.39
N VAL A 130 -9.86 -24.97 1.12
CA VAL A 130 -8.53 -25.34 1.65
C VAL A 130 -8.04 -24.30 2.66
N ASP A 131 -7.23 -24.74 3.63
CA ASP A 131 -6.54 -23.83 4.54
C ASP A 131 -5.37 -23.15 3.82
N THR A 132 -5.61 -21.95 3.27
CA THR A 132 -4.57 -21.18 2.58
C THR A 132 -3.47 -20.71 3.52
N ARG A 133 -3.73 -20.56 4.83
CA ARG A 133 -2.69 -20.22 5.81
C ARG A 133 -1.74 -21.41 6.01
N MET A 134 -2.26 -22.63 6.06
CA MET A 134 -1.43 -23.84 6.09
C MET A 134 -0.56 -23.94 4.83
N LEU A 135 -1.15 -23.71 3.64
CA LEU A 135 -0.40 -23.71 2.38
C LEU A 135 0.70 -22.65 2.37
N THR A 136 0.39 -21.42 2.78
CA THR A 136 1.38 -20.33 2.87
C THR A 136 2.53 -20.68 3.81
N LYS A 137 2.25 -21.28 4.98
CA LYS A 137 3.31 -21.76 5.88
C LYS A 137 4.20 -22.82 5.22
N LEU A 138 3.59 -23.79 4.55
CA LEU A 138 4.31 -24.85 3.83
C LEU A 138 5.24 -24.26 2.76
N ILE A 139 4.73 -23.36 1.92
CA ILE A 139 5.52 -22.67 0.89
C ILE A 139 6.64 -21.83 1.51
N ARG A 140 6.39 -21.13 2.63
CA ARG A 140 7.43 -20.36 3.31
C ARG A 140 8.54 -21.24 3.90
N GLU A 141 8.19 -22.41 4.41
CA GLU A 141 9.11 -23.37 5.03
C GLU A 141 9.94 -24.16 4.02
N LYS A 142 9.32 -24.58 2.91
CA LYS A 142 9.93 -25.44 1.88
C LYS A 142 10.39 -24.71 0.63
N GLY A 143 9.89 -23.50 0.41
CA GLY A 143 10.05 -22.73 -0.81
C GLY A 143 8.89 -22.96 -1.80
N THR A 144 8.93 -22.28 -2.94
CA THR A 144 7.97 -22.55 -4.02
C THR A 144 8.19 -23.97 -4.57
N MET A 145 7.09 -24.69 -4.76
CA MET A 145 7.09 -26.11 -5.10
C MET A 145 6.29 -26.35 -6.37
N ARG A 146 6.58 -27.46 -7.06
CA ARG A 146 5.75 -27.94 -8.14
C ARG A 146 4.44 -28.46 -7.56
N ALA A 147 3.34 -28.14 -8.22
CA ALA A 147 2.00 -28.50 -7.77
C ALA A 147 1.11 -28.84 -8.96
N LYS A 148 0.09 -29.65 -8.70
CA LYS A 148 -0.94 -30.00 -9.67
C LYS A 148 -2.31 -30.04 -9.01
N LEU A 149 -3.32 -29.59 -9.73
CA LEU A 149 -4.71 -29.62 -9.32
C LEU A 149 -5.47 -30.62 -10.20
N ILE A 150 -6.15 -31.58 -9.56
CA ILE A 150 -6.84 -32.69 -10.25
C ILE A 150 -8.28 -32.79 -9.76
N TYR A 151 -9.26 -32.86 -10.66
CA TYR A 151 -10.67 -33.09 -10.27
C TYR A 151 -10.97 -34.59 -10.12
N GLU A 152 -11.74 -34.97 -9.09
CA GLU A 152 -11.92 -36.38 -8.68
C GLU A 152 -12.60 -37.25 -9.76
N ALA A 153 -13.34 -36.67 -10.72
CA ALA A 153 -14.08 -37.42 -11.74
C ALA A 153 -13.25 -37.80 -12.99
N SER A 154 -11.99 -37.38 -13.13
CA SER A 154 -11.14 -37.84 -14.25
C SER A 154 -10.56 -39.23 -13.95
N SER A 155 -10.83 -40.22 -14.79
CA SER A 155 -9.99 -41.42 -14.89
C SER A 155 -8.59 -40.95 -15.28
N ILE A 156 -7.67 -41.00 -14.31
CA ILE A 156 -6.31 -40.48 -14.35
C ILE A 156 -5.59 -40.86 -15.66
N PRO A 157 -5.17 -39.89 -16.48
CA PRO A 157 -3.77 -39.85 -16.88
C PRO A 157 -3.03 -39.03 -15.84
N LEU A 158 -1.90 -39.55 -15.35
CA LEU A 158 -1.04 -38.89 -14.38
C LEU A 158 -0.54 -37.59 -14.99
N LEU A 159 -1.20 -36.47 -14.70
CA LEU A 159 -0.65 -35.16 -15.05
C LEU A 159 0.67 -35.01 -14.27
N PRO A 160 1.83 -34.91 -14.95
CA PRO A 160 3.11 -34.85 -14.27
C PRO A 160 3.30 -33.50 -13.60
N PHE A 161 4.11 -33.47 -12.54
CA PHE A 161 4.64 -32.20 -12.03
C PHE A 161 5.54 -31.56 -13.09
N VAL A 162 5.39 -30.26 -13.30
CA VAL A 162 6.12 -29.49 -14.32
C VAL A 162 6.91 -28.39 -13.64
N ASP A 163 8.20 -28.26 -13.99
CA ASP A 163 8.97 -27.07 -13.64
C ASP A 163 8.81 -25.99 -14.71
N ILE A 164 7.93 -25.04 -14.44
CA ILE A 164 7.62 -23.93 -15.36
C ILE A 164 8.80 -22.97 -15.55
N ASN A 165 9.78 -22.97 -14.64
CA ASN A 165 10.92 -22.05 -14.70
C ASN A 165 12.04 -22.54 -15.63
N SER A 166 11.96 -23.79 -16.10
CA SER A 166 12.87 -24.35 -17.11
C SER A 166 12.60 -23.82 -18.53
N GLU A 167 11.51 -23.06 -18.71
CA GLU A 167 11.11 -22.47 -19.98
C GLU A 167 11.14 -20.94 -19.93
N ASN A 168 11.28 -20.31 -21.10
CA ASN A 168 11.14 -18.87 -21.22
C ASN A 168 9.64 -18.47 -21.16
N LEU A 169 9.16 -18.15 -19.96
CA LEU A 169 7.77 -17.73 -19.75
C LEU A 169 7.46 -16.36 -20.39
N VAL A 170 8.45 -15.50 -20.55
CA VAL A 170 8.29 -14.20 -21.21
C VAL A 170 7.75 -14.36 -22.63
N ALA A 171 8.26 -15.35 -23.37
CA ALA A 171 7.79 -15.62 -24.73
C ALA A 171 6.29 -15.98 -24.80
N LYS A 172 5.67 -16.45 -23.70
CA LYS A 172 4.23 -16.79 -23.63
C LYS A 172 3.34 -15.58 -23.37
N VAL A 173 3.87 -14.50 -22.80
CA VAL A 173 3.11 -13.32 -22.37
C VAL A 173 3.41 -12.07 -23.17
N SER A 174 4.62 -11.95 -23.72
CA SER A 174 5.05 -10.80 -24.52
C SER A 174 4.23 -10.66 -25.80
N THR A 175 3.98 -9.41 -26.20
CA THR A 175 3.41 -9.02 -27.49
C THR A 175 4.12 -9.72 -28.66
N LYS A 176 3.36 -9.98 -29.73
CA LYS A 176 3.89 -10.55 -30.97
C LYS A 176 4.20 -9.49 -32.02
N GLU A 177 3.60 -8.32 -31.88
CA GLU A 177 3.69 -7.25 -32.85
C GLU A 177 4.19 -5.96 -32.21
N VAL A 178 4.92 -5.19 -33.01
CA VAL A 178 5.35 -3.83 -32.65
C VAL A 178 4.17 -2.89 -32.82
N HIS A 179 3.86 -2.11 -31.80
CA HIS A 179 2.81 -1.10 -31.87
C HIS A 179 3.22 0.16 -31.12
N ALA A 180 2.79 1.32 -31.62
CA ALA A 180 3.09 2.62 -31.03
C ALA A 180 1.82 3.29 -30.51
N LEU A 181 1.92 3.91 -29.35
CA LEU A 181 0.82 4.58 -28.65
C LEU A 181 1.24 5.97 -28.19
N GLY A 182 0.26 6.86 -28.07
CA GLY A 182 0.48 8.27 -27.75
C GLY A 182 0.94 9.10 -28.94
N ASN A 183 1.06 10.40 -28.71
CA ASN A 183 1.41 11.41 -29.72
C ASN A 183 2.41 12.45 -29.18
N GLY A 184 3.08 12.12 -28.07
CA GLY A 184 4.06 12.97 -27.42
C GLY A 184 5.37 13.12 -28.18
N SER A 185 6.07 14.23 -27.94
CA SER A 185 7.35 14.54 -28.60
C SER A 185 8.55 13.75 -28.03
N LEU A 186 8.42 13.21 -26.83
CA LEU A 186 9.37 12.25 -26.27
C LEU A 186 8.98 10.85 -26.72
N ARG A 187 9.93 10.12 -27.30
CA ARG A 187 9.71 8.77 -27.86
C ARG A 187 10.42 7.74 -27.00
N LEU A 188 9.65 6.86 -26.36
CA LEU A 188 10.15 5.79 -25.51
C LEU A 188 10.00 4.45 -26.23
N LEU A 189 11.02 3.60 -26.10
CA LEU A 189 10.96 2.20 -26.53
C LEU A 189 10.68 1.34 -25.29
N ALA A 190 9.64 0.52 -25.31
CA ALA A 190 9.26 -0.37 -24.22
C ALA A 190 9.39 -1.83 -24.65
N VAL A 191 10.29 -2.57 -24.00
CA VAL A 191 10.47 -4.01 -24.24
C VAL A 191 9.48 -4.77 -23.36
N ASP A 192 8.50 -5.40 -23.99
CA ASP A 192 7.46 -6.14 -23.29
C ASP A 192 7.96 -7.52 -22.89
N CYS A 193 8.28 -7.68 -21.61
CA CYS A 193 8.63 -8.94 -21.00
C CYS A 193 7.45 -9.63 -20.27
N GLY A 194 6.22 -9.15 -20.44
CA GLY A 194 5.10 -9.44 -19.54
C GLY A 194 4.63 -8.17 -18.83
N MET A 195 4.45 -7.12 -19.63
CA MET A 195 4.11 -5.79 -19.18
C MET A 195 2.68 -5.70 -18.66
N LYS A 196 2.52 -5.05 -17.52
CA LYS A 196 1.21 -4.68 -17.00
C LYS A 196 0.68 -3.44 -17.71
N CYS A 197 -0.61 -3.41 -18.02
CA CYS A 197 -1.25 -2.25 -18.66
C CYS A 197 -1.02 -0.95 -17.87
N ASN A 198 -0.97 -0.99 -16.54
CA ASN A 198 -0.77 0.24 -15.78
C ASN A 198 0.62 0.87 -15.96
N GLN A 199 1.66 0.10 -16.33
CA GLN A 199 2.97 0.67 -16.69
C GLN A 199 2.85 1.60 -17.90
N LEU A 200 2.05 1.20 -18.90
CA LEU A 200 1.77 2.02 -20.08
C LEU A 200 0.88 3.21 -19.76
N ARG A 201 -0.17 3.02 -18.95
CA ARG A 201 -1.06 4.13 -18.54
C ARG A 201 -0.27 5.25 -17.85
N VAL A 202 0.59 4.89 -16.89
CA VAL A 202 1.38 5.88 -16.15
C VAL A 202 2.35 6.58 -17.11
N LEU A 203 3.06 5.85 -17.98
CA LEU A 203 3.93 6.47 -18.99
C LEU A 203 3.17 7.43 -19.93
N LEU A 204 2.03 7.01 -20.48
CA LEU A 204 1.25 7.79 -21.45
C LEU A 204 0.63 9.07 -20.84
N ARG A 205 0.35 9.10 -19.53
CA ARG A 205 -0.09 10.32 -18.83
C ARG A 205 0.95 11.45 -18.89
N HIS A 206 2.22 11.13 -19.12
CA HIS A 206 3.27 12.13 -19.32
C HIS A 206 3.32 12.71 -20.74
N ASN A 207 2.33 12.44 -21.58
CA ASN A 207 2.26 12.93 -22.96
C ASN A 207 3.51 12.55 -23.76
N VAL A 208 3.84 11.27 -23.74
CA VAL A 208 4.95 10.65 -24.49
C VAL A 208 4.40 9.73 -25.58
N THR A 209 5.23 9.38 -26.55
CA THR A 209 4.95 8.30 -27.50
C THR A 209 5.70 7.05 -27.04
N VAL A 210 5.01 5.93 -26.83
CA VAL A 210 5.62 4.65 -26.44
C VAL A 210 5.50 3.67 -27.60
N THR A 211 6.64 3.16 -28.08
CA THR A 211 6.67 2.01 -29.00
C THR A 211 6.94 0.75 -28.20
N ILE A 212 6.01 -0.19 -28.24
CA ILE A 212 6.06 -1.45 -27.51
C ILE A 212 6.59 -2.51 -28.48
N VAL A 213 7.60 -3.26 -28.04
CA VAL A 213 8.25 -4.29 -28.85
C VAL A 213 8.28 -5.63 -28.12
N PRO A 214 8.28 -6.75 -28.88
CA PRO A 214 8.45 -8.08 -28.29
C PRO A 214 9.74 -8.21 -27.47
N TRP A 215 9.74 -9.15 -26.52
CA TRP A 215 10.87 -9.44 -25.63
C TRP A 215 12.21 -9.72 -26.34
N ASN A 216 12.14 -10.31 -27.54
CA ASN A 216 13.29 -10.67 -28.37
C ASN A 216 13.59 -9.67 -29.48
N TYR A 217 13.06 -8.44 -29.39
CA TYR A 217 13.28 -7.41 -30.38
C TYR A 217 14.77 -7.10 -30.57
N GLN A 218 15.23 -7.16 -31.82
CA GLN A 218 16.63 -6.91 -32.18
C GLN A 218 16.82 -5.43 -32.49
N PHE A 219 17.63 -4.74 -31.68
CA PHE A 219 17.89 -3.30 -31.82
C PHE A 219 18.80 -2.91 -33.01
N GLN A 220 19.20 -3.88 -33.85
CA GLN A 220 20.16 -3.70 -34.95
C GLN A 220 19.52 -3.80 -36.35
N ASN A 221 18.23 -4.09 -36.47
CA ASN A 221 17.62 -4.33 -37.77
C ASN A 221 17.18 -3.01 -38.46
N GLU A 222 17.72 -2.73 -39.65
CA GLU A 222 17.50 -1.48 -40.40
C GLU A 222 16.07 -1.35 -40.99
N GLU A 223 15.31 -2.44 -41.04
CA GLU A 223 13.94 -2.49 -41.60
C GLU A 223 12.86 -1.94 -40.64
N VAL A 224 13.15 -1.80 -39.35
CA VAL A 224 12.26 -1.22 -38.34
C VAL A 224 12.89 0.07 -37.86
N GLN A 225 12.09 1.16 -37.80
CA GLN A 225 12.53 2.54 -37.49
C GLN A 225 13.85 2.62 -36.72
N THR A 226 14.83 3.32 -37.31
CA THR A 226 16.17 3.43 -36.74
C THR A 226 16.11 3.87 -35.29
N PHE A 227 16.87 3.14 -34.46
CA PHE A 227 17.06 3.38 -33.02
C PHE A 227 17.33 4.85 -32.65
N GLU A 228 17.91 5.63 -33.58
CA GLU A 228 18.19 7.06 -33.43
C GLU A 228 16.95 7.90 -33.08
N GLY A 229 15.75 7.42 -33.45
CA GLY A 229 14.48 8.09 -33.21
C GLY A 229 13.94 8.01 -31.79
N TYR A 230 14.57 7.26 -30.88
CA TYR A 230 14.14 7.12 -29.49
C TYR A 230 14.97 7.96 -28.50
N ASP A 231 14.33 8.32 -27.40
CA ASP A 231 14.87 9.18 -26.34
C ASP A 231 15.12 8.41 -25.03
N GLY A 232 14.48 7.26 -24.83
CA GLY A 232 14.63 6.42 -23.64
C GLY A 232 14.18 4.97 -23.88
N LEU A 233 14.66 4.05 -23.02
CA LEU A 233 14.31 2.63 -23.03
C LEU A 233 13.66 2.23 -21.71
N PHE A 234 12.55 1.51 -21.80
CA PHE A 234 11.83 0.94 -20.67
C PHE A 234 11.83 -0.58 -20.78
N LEU A 235 12.16 -1.27 -19.67
CA LEU A 235 12.13 -2.72 -19.57
C LEU A 235 11.03 -3.10 -18.58
N SER A 236 9.98 -3.75 -19.08
CA SER A 236 8.79 -4.05 -18.27
C SER A 236 9.03 -5.16 -17.23
N SER A 237 8.01 -5.36 -16.39
CA SER A 237 7.87 -6.58 -15.58
C SER A 237 7.70 -7.84 -16.43
N GLY A 238 7.74 -9.00 -15.78
CA GLY A 238 7.47 -10.28 -16.44
C GLY A 238 7.60 -11.51 -15.54
N PRO A 239 7.17 -12.68 -16.03
CA PRO A 239 7.28 -13.96 -15.33
C PRO A 239 8.63 -14.66 -15.57
N GLY A 240 8.90 -15.66 -14.73
CA GLY A 240 9.94 -16.67 -14.98
C GLY A 240 11.33 -16.31 -14.46
N ASP A 241 12.30 -17.14 -14.82
CA ASP A 241 13.70 -16.97 -14.47
C ASP A 241 14.39 -15.99 -15.44
N PRO A 242 15.00 -14.89 -14.98
CA PRO A 242 15.76 -13.99 -15.84
C PRO A 242 16.91 -14.67 -16.59
N ALA A 243 17.43 -15.81 -16.11
CA ALA A 243 18.43 -16.60 -16.83
C ALA A 243 17.91 -17.21 -18.15
N MET A 244 16.59 -17.40 -18.28
CA MET A 244 15.95 -17.87 -19.50
C MET A 244 15.75 -16.75 -20.55
N CYS A 245 16.09 -15.50 -20.21
CA CYS A 245 15.95 -14.31 -21.06
C CYS A 245 17.27 -13.91 -21.75
N ALA A 246 18.13 -14.89 -22.10
CA ALA A 246 19.46 -14.64 -22.65
C ALA A 246 19.46 -13.82 -23.95
N GLU A 247 18.44 -13.98 -24.80
CA GLU A 247 18.29 -13.19 -26.03
C GLU A 247 17.98 -11.72 -25.73
N THR A 248 17.06 -11.43 -24.80
CA THR A 248 16.78 -10.06 -24.34
C THR A 248 18.02 -9.42 -23.70
N GLU A 249 18.76 -10.19 -22.90
CA GLU A 249 20.03 -9.75 -22.30
C GLU A 249 21.07 -9.39 -23.36
N ALA A 250 21.23 -10.23 -24.39
CA ALA A 250 22.15 -9.97 -25.50
C ALA A 250 21.74 -8.74 -26.31
N ASN A 251 20.45 -8.60 -26.60
CA ASN A 251 19.90 -7.44 -27.29
C ASN A 251 20.14 -6.16 -26.46
N LEU A 252 19.91 -6.18 -25.15
CA LEU A 252 20.17 -5.04 -24.26
C LEU A 252 21.66 -4.66 -24.22
N ARG A 253 22.58 -5.63 -24.21
CA ARG A 253 24.03 -5.34 -24.32
C ARG A 253 24.35 -4.65 -25.64
N ALA A 254 23.85 -5.19 -26.75
CA ALA A 254 24.04 -4.61 -28.07
C ALA A 254 23.44 -3.20 -28.19
N PHE A 255 22.36 -2.91 -27.46
CA PHE A 255 21.78 -1.57 -27.33
C PHE A 255 22.72 -0.60 -26.59
N MET A 256 23.31 -1.03 -25.47
CA MET A 256 24.19 -0.19 -24.65
C MET A 256 25.55 0.12 -25.28
N GLU A 257 26.00 -0.68 -26.24
CA GLU A 257 27.25 -0.46 -26.99
C GLU A 257 27.16 0.64 -28.06
N LYS A 258 25.97 1.21 -28.30
CA LYS A 258 25.75 2.27 -29.30
C LYS A 258 26.33 3.62 -28.86
N SER A 259 26.69 4.46 -29.83
CA SER A 259 27.29 5.78 -29.59
C SER A 259 26.40 6.77 -28.81
N LYS A 260 25.07 6.63 -28.91
CA LYS A 260 24.09 7.49 -28.22
C LYS A 260 23.62 6.79 -26.94
N VAL A 261 23.94 7.38 -25.79
CA VAL A 261 23.46 6.90 -24.47
C VAL A 261 22.04 7.42 -24.24
N LEU A 262 21.09 6.52 -24.02
CA LEU A 262 19.70 6.82 -23.68
C LEU A 262 19.38 6.40 -22.24
N PRO A 263 18.58 7.15 -21.48
CA PRO A 263 18.09 6.68 -20.19
C PRO A 263 17.36 5.34 -20.24
N ILE A 264 17.61 4.50 -19.25
CA ILE A 264 17.01 3.16 -19.11
C ILE A 264 16.30 3.06 -17.76
N PHE A 265 15.05 2.62 -17.78
CA PHE A 265 14.29 2.26 -16.58
C PHE A 265 13.77 0.83 -16.65
N GLY A 266 14.15 -0.01 -15.68
CA GLY A 266 13.69 -1.40 -15.58
C GLY A 266 12.82 -1.67 -14.36
N ILE A 267 11.76 -2.45 -14.53
CA ILE A 267 10.83 -2.84 -13.45
C ILE A 267 10.80 -4.36 -13.31
N CYS A 268 10.92 -4.87 -12.08
CA CYS A 268 10.80 -6.28 -11.72
C CYS A 268 11.73 -7.19 -12.56
N LEU A 269 11.23 -7.87 -13.60
CA LEU A 269 12.08 -8.65 -14.51
C LEU A 269 13.06 -7.75 -15.28
N GLY A 270 12.65 -6.56 -15.71
CA GLY A 270 13.52 -5.57 -16.35
C GLY A 270 14.69 -5.13 -15.46
N HIS A 271 14.49 -5.09 -14.14
CA HIS A 271 15.57 -4.87 -13.17
C HIS A 271 16.60 -6.00 -13.18
N GLN A 272 16.13 -7.24 -13.19
CA GLN A 272 16.99 -8.43 -13.20
C GLN A 272 17.75 -8.57 -14.53
N ILE A 273 17.08 -8.31 -15.66
CA ILE A 273 17.70 -8.30 -16.99
C ILE A 273 18.78 -7.22 -17.07
N LEU A 274 18.52 -6.02 -16.56
CA LEU A 274 19.50 -4.94 -16.52
C LEU A 274 20.75 -5.35 -15.72
N ALA A 275 20.56 -5.90 -14.51
CA ALA A 275 21.67 -6.37 -13.69
C ALA A 275 22.52 -7.42 -14.42
N ARG A 276 21.89 -8.42 -15.04
CA ARG A 276 22.57 -9.48 -15.80
C ARG A 276 23.29 -8.96 -17.04
N ALA A 277 22.73 -7.98 -17.74
CA ALA A 277 23.39 -7.36 -18.89
C ALA A 277 24.73 -6.72 -18.51
N PHE A 278 24.88 -6.22 -17.27
CA PHE A 278 26.13 -5.71 -16.70
C PHE A 278 27.03 -6.79 -16.05
N GLY A 279 26.67 -8.06 -16.19
CA GLY A 279 27.40 -9.21 -15.62
C GLY A 279 27.03 -9.53 -14.18
N GLY A 280 25.92 -8.98 -13.68
CA GLY A 280 25.40 -9.31 -12.36
C GLY A 280 24.77 -10.71 -12.30
N LYS A 281 24.60 -11.24 -11.09
CA LYS A 281 23.98 -12.56 -10.84
C LYS A 281 22.57 -12.42 -10.30
N THR A 282 21.73 -13.38 -10.68
CA THR A 282 20.37 -13.56 -10.16
C THR A 282 20.24 -14.92 -9.51
N TYR A 283 19.40 -15.03 -8.49
CA TYR A 283 19.13 -16.29 -7.79
C TYR A 283 17.65 -16.43 -7.46
N LYS A 284 17.18 -17.67 -7.33
CA LYS A 284 15.80 -17.97 -6.93
C LYS A 284 15.63 -17.72 -5.44
N LEU A 285 14.66 -16.89 -5.08
CA LEU A 285 14.25 -16.71 -3.70
C LEU A 285 13.51 -17.95 -3.22
N LYS A 286 13.61 -18.24 -1.92
CA LYS A 286 12.94 -19.39 -1.31
C LYS A 286 11.44 -19.40 -1.64
N TYR A 287 10.73 -18.32 -1.33
CA TYR A 287 9.28 -18.21 -1.58
C TYR A 287 8.89 -16.93 -2.34
N GLY A 288 9.87 -16.16 -2.81
CA GLY A 288 9.69 -14.86 -3.46
C GLY A 288 9.20 -13.75 -2.53
N ASN A 289 9.10 -12.53 -3.07
CA ASN A 289 8.40 -11.44 -2.42
C ASN A 289 7.13 -11.13 -3.23
N ARG A 290 5.98 -11.37 -2.60
CA ARG A 290 4.65 -11.38 -3.24
C ARG A 290 3.60 -10.77 -2.33
N GLY A 291 3.25 -9.51 -2.55
CA GLY A 291 2.33 -8.78 -1.68
C GLY A 291 2.26 -7.28 -1.96
N HIS A 292 1.38 -6.59 -1.24
CA HIS A 292 1.19 -5.13 -1.35
C HIS A 292 1.76 -4.37 -0.15
N ASN A 293 2.53 -5.06 0.69
CA ASN A 293 3.01 -4.57 1.98
C ASN A 293 4.52 -4.79 2.14
N GLN A 294 5.27 -4.82 1.03
CA GLN A 294 6.71 -5.05 1.07
C GLN A 294 7.45 -3.73 1.33
N PRO A 295 8.16 -3.58 2.46
CA PRO A 295 8.89 -2.38 2.80
C PRO A 295 10.23 -2.32 2.07
N CYS A 296 10.46 -1.24 1.33
CA CYS A 296 11.75 -0.97 0.67
C CYS A 296 12.38 0.29 1.26
N ILE A 297 13.66 0.19 1.64
CA ILE A 297 14.45 1.31 2.14
C ILE A 297 15.28 1.87 1.00
N HIS A 298 15.16 3.17 0.75
CA HIS A 298 16.01 3.88 -0.18
C HIS A 298 17.42 4.05 0.41
N VAL A 299 18.42 3.60 -0.35
CA VAL A 299 19.82 3.69 0.03
C VAL A 299 20.26 5.16 -0.03
N GLY A 300 20.78 5.67 1.08
CA GLY A 300 21.27 7.05 1.21
C GLY A 300 20.36 7.98 2.00
N THR A 301 19.03 7.90 1.83
CA THR A 301 18.10 8.71 2.65
C THR A 301 17.56 7.96 3.86
N GLY A 302 17.52 6.62 3.82
CA GLY A 302 16.89 5.81 4.86
C GLY A 302 15.36 5.87 4.85
N ARG A 303 14.75 6.53 3.86
CA ARG A 303 13.31 6.58 3.65
C ARG A 303 12.77 5.18 3.38
N CYS A 304 11.74 4.76 4.10
CA CYS A 304 11.02 3.52 3.84
C CYS A 304 9.74 3.82 3.05
N VAL A 305 9.51 3.06 1.97
CA VAL A 305 8.28 3.09 1.17
C VAL A 305 7.64 1.71 1.17
N ILE A 306 6.31 1.63 1.11
CA ILE A 306 5.60 0.37 0.97
C ILE A 306 5.35 0.11 -0.51
N THR A 307 5.60 -1.11 -0.96
CA THR A 307 5.60 -1.46 -2.37
C THR A 307 4.77 -2.70 -2.67
N ALA A 308 4.26 -2.75 -3.90
CA ALA A 308 3.69 -3.94 -4.50
C ALA A 308 4.81 -4.75 -5.17
N GLN A 309 4.89 -6.04 -4.86
CA GLN A 309 5.91 -6.93 -5.40
C GLN A 309 5.31 -8.26 -5.84
N ASN A 310 5.85 -8.80 -6.93
CA ASN A 310 5.54 -10.14 -7.41
C ASN A 310 6.73 -10.76 -8.16
N HIS A 311 7.76 -11.20 -7.43
CA HIS A 311 8.92 -11.85 -8.04
C HIS A 311 9.43 -13.05 -7.22
N GLY A 312 9.89 -14.08 -7.94
CA GLY A 312 10.48 -15.29 -7.39
C GLY A 312 12.01 -15.32 -7.45
N TYR A 313 12.63 -14.36 -8.13
CA TYR A 313 14.08 -14.23 -8.30
C TYR A 313 14.53 -12.86 -7.80
N ALA A 314 15.78 -12.74 -7.41
CA ALA A 314 16.39 -11.49 -6.95
C ALA A 314 17.79 -11.32 -7.53
N VAL A 315 18.25 -10.07 -7.58
CA VAL A 315 19.63 -9.73 -7.91
C VAL A 315 20.51 -9.89 -6.66
N ASP A 316 21.70 -10.46 -6.84
CA ASP A 316 22.70 -10.64 -5.78
C ASP A 316 23.46 -9.34 -5.51
N ASN A 317 23.28 -8.77 -4.31
CA ASN A 317 23.94 -7.54 -3.86
C ASN A 317 25.48 -7.62 -3.88
N GLU A 318 26.05 -8.83 -3.76
CA GLU A 318 27.50 -9.04 -3.78
C GLU A 318 28.04 -9.23 -5.21
N ALA A 319 27.15 -9.39 -6.19
CA ALA A 319 27.49 -9.66 -7.59
C ALA A 319 26.63 -8.83 -8.55
N LEU A 320 26.66 -7.50 -8.43
CA LEU A 320 25.84 -6.58 -9.24
C LEU A 320 26.32 -6.36 -10.67
N GLY A 321 27.59 -6.63 -10.97
CA GLY A 321 28.20 -6.25 -12.25
C GLY A 321 28.87 -4.87 -12.21
N LYS A 322 29.50 -4.46 -13.31
CA LYS A 322 30.35 -3.25 -13.34
C LYS A 322 29.51 -1.97 -13.27
N GLY A 323 29.83 -1.09 -12.32
CA GLY A 323 29.25 0.25 -12.21
C GLY A 323 27.81 0.30 -11.67
N LEU A 324 27.19 -0.84 -11.37
CA LEU A 324 25.88 -0.91 -10.73
C LEU A 324 26.00 -0.86 -9.20
N ARG A 325 25.09 -0.13 -8.56
CA ARG A 325 24.99 0.03 -7.10
C ARG A 325 23.54 -0.09 -6.65
N PRO A 326 23.30 -0.57 -5.41
CA PRO A 326 21.95 -0.64 -4.85
C PRO A 326 21.32 0.76 -4.73
N LEU A 327 20.05 0.86 -5.14
CA LEU A 327 19.20 2.03 -4.96
C LEU A 327 18.16 1.82 -3.86
N PHE A 328 17.61 0.61 -3.78
CA PHE A 328 16.67 0.20 -2.73
C PHE A 328 17.05 -1.18 -2.19
N VAL A 329 16.70 -1.44 -0.93
CA VAL A 329 16.87 -2.74 -0.26
C VAL A 329 15.61 -3.10 0.51
N ASN A 330 15.22 -4.37 0.50
CA ASN A 330 14.07 -4.86 1.25
C ASN A 330 14.35 -4.80 2.76
N ALA A 331 13.46 -4.20 3.55
CA ALA A 331 13.66 -4.06 4.99
C ALA A 331 13.48 -5.38 5.76
N ASN A 332 12.77 -6.36 5.19
CA ASN A 332 12.48 -7.64 5.84
C ASN A 332 13.62 -8.65 5.65
N ASP A 333 14.18 -8.75 4.45
CA ASP A 333 15.12 -9.82 4.09
C ASP A 333 16.46 -9.33 3.50
N GLY A 334 16.62 -8.03 3.28
CA GLY A 334 17.87 -7.44 2.78
C GLY A 334 18.14 -7.71 1.30
N THR A 335 17.17 -8.25 0.55
CA THR A 335 17.31 -8.47 -0.89
C THR A 335 17.39 -7.14 -1.66
N ASN A 336 17.98 -7.18 -2.86
CA ASN A 336 18.10 -6.01 -3.70
C ASN A 336 16.73 -5.61 -4.27
N GLU A 337 16.36 -4.33 -4.11
CA GLU A 337 15.06 -3.81 -4.55
C GLU A 337 15.18 -2.72 -5.63
N GLY A 338 16.41 -2.43 -6.05
CA GLY A 338 16.65 -1.43 -7.07
C GLY A 338 18.14 -1.18 -7.28
N LEU A 339 18.46 -0.70 -8.47
CA LEU A 339 19.83 -0.42 -8.90
C LEU A 339 19.91 0.91 -9.62
N PHE A 340 21.08 1.51 -9.60
CA PHE A 340 21.46 2.58 -10.51
C PHE A 340 22.89 2.35 -11.03
N HIS A 341 23.21 2.92 -12.19
CA HIS A 341 24.59 2.94 -12.68
C HIS A 341 25.29 4.24 -12.25
N GLU A 342 26.53 4.14 -11.76
CA GLU A 342 27.29 5.28 -11.20
C GLU A 342 27.52 6.44 -12.20
N ARG A 343 27.51 6.15 -13.51
CA ARG A 343 27.83 7.14 -14.57
C ARG A 343 26.80 7.25 -15.69
N LEU A 344 25.90 6.29 -15.81
CA LEU A 344 24.99 6.17 -16.95
C LEU A 344 23.56 6.42 -16.43
N PRO A 345 22.63 6.90 -17.27
CA PRO A 345 21.28 7.25 -16.85
C PRO A 345 20.38 6.02 -16.70
N TYR A 346 20.91 4.98 -16.06
CA TYR A 346 20.26 3.68 -15.94
C TYR A 346 19.88 3.48 -14.49
N PHE A 347 18.62 3.16 -14.28
CA PHE A 347 18.14 2.73 -12.97
C PHE A 347 17.03 1.70 -13.13
N SER A 348 16.74 0.99 -12.05
CA SER A 348 15.70 -0.01 -12.05
C SER A 348 15.22 -0.27 -10.63
N VAL A 349 14.02 -0.82 -10.52
CA VAL A 349 13.42 -1.26 -9.26
C VAL A 349 12.86 -2.66 -9.40
N GLN A 350 12.96 -3.46 -8.34
CA GLN A 350 12.49 -4.84 -8.33
C GLN A 350 10.98 -4.93 -8.03
N PHE A 351 10.44 -3.94 -7.32
CA PHE A 351 9.02 -3.76 -7.08
C PHE A 351 8.29 -3.08 -8.24
N HIS A 352 6.95 -2.98 -8.14
CA HIS A 352 6.05 -2.47 -9.17
C HIS A 352 5.54 -1.07 -8.79
N PRO A 353 6.21 0.03 -9.21
CA PRO A 353 5.76 1.39 -8.93
C PRO A 353 4.44 1.75 -9.61
N GLU A 354 4.03 1.00 -10.63
CA GLU A 354 2.71 1.10 -11.23
C GLU A 354 1.62 0.43 -10.39
N HIS A 355 1.94 -0.18 -9.25
CA HIS A 355 0.99 -0.77 -8.30
C HIS A 355 -0.05 -1.69 -8.96
N SER A 356 -1.33 -1.33 -9.00
CA SER A 356 -2.45 -2.05 -9.64
C SER A 356 -2.33 -3.58 -9.58
N PRO A 357 -2.54 -4.20 -8.41
CA PRO A 357 -2.94 -3.58 -7.14
C PRO A 357 -1.76 -3.23 -6.22
N GLY A 358 -2.05 -2.42 -5.18
CA GLY A 358 -1.09 -2.08 -4.13
C GLY A 358 -0.98 -0.57 -3.86
N PRO A 359 -0.04 -0.14 -3.00
CA PRO A 359 0.14 1.26 -2.64
C PRO A 359 0.71 2.08 -3.81
N THR A 360 0.27 3.33 -3.95
CA THR A 360 0.71 4.24 -5.02
C THR A 360 1.99 5.02 -4.65
N ASP A 361 2.64 4.67 -3.55
CA ASP A 361 3.72 5.42 -2.90
C ASP A 361 4.98 5.62 -3.75
N THR A 362 5.12 4.87 -4.85
CA THR A 362 6.32 4.87 -5.69
C THR A 362 6.06 5.21 -7.16
N GLU A 363 4.84 5.67 -7.52
CA GLU A 363 4.51 6.08 -8.90
C GLU A 363 5.43 7.21 -9.42
N PHE A 364 5.97 8.05 -8.51
CA PHE A 364 6.90 9.13 -8.83
C PHE A 364 8.18 8.68 -9.58
N LEU A 365 8.52 7.39 -9.56
CA LEU A 365 9.65 6.87 -10.32
C LEU A 365 9.45 6.98 -11.84
N PHE A 366 8.20 6.97 -12.30
CA PHE A 366 7.86 7.26 -13.70
C PHE A 366 8.10 8.74 -14.03
N ASP A 367 7.72 9.66 -13.13
CA ASP A 367 8.03 11.10 -13.28
C ASP A 367 9.54 11.29 -13.47
N ILE A 368 10.35 10.65 -12.60
CA ILE A 368 11.81 10.70 -12.65
C ILE A 368 12.33 10.16 -13.98
N PHE A 369 11.80 9.03 -14.46
CA PHE A 369 12.25 8.47 -15.73
C PHE A 369 11.97 9.41 -16.91
N VAL A 370 10.77 9.96 -17.02
CA VAL A 370 10.42 10.86 -18.12
C VAL A 370 11.21 12.17 -18.04
N GLU A 371 11.41 12.71 -16.84
CA GLU A 371 12.25 13.89 -16.63
C GLU A 371 13.73 13.61 -16.97
N LEU A 372 14.25 12.45 -16.60
CA LEU A 372 15.60 12.00 -16.94
C LEU A 372 15.77 11.92 -18.47
N VAL A 373 14.81 11.33 -19.18
CA VAL A 373 14.76 11.29 -20.66
C VAL A 373 14.79 12.69 -21.25
N LYS A 374 13.92 13.58 -20.76
CA LYS A 374 13.86 14.97 -21.22
C LYS A 374 15.19 15.71 -21.02
N ASN A 375 15.78 15.57 -19.84
CA ASN A 375 17.07 16.20 -19.50
C ASN A 375 18.20 15.71 -20.40
N TRP A 376 18.29 14.39 -20.60
CA TRP A 376 19.34 13.80 -21.43
C TRP A 376 19.20 14.14 -22.91
N LYS A 377 17.95 14.18 -23.43
CA LYS A 377 17.64 14.66 -24.78
C LYS A 377 18.09 16.10 -24.99
N ASN A 378 17.94 16.95 -23.98
CA ASN A 378 18.35 18.35 -24.01
C ASN A 378 19.83 18.58 -23.66
N GLY A 379 20.63 17.52 -23.51
CA GLY A 379 22.07 17.60 -23.22
C GLY A 379 22.45 17.72 -21.74
N SER A 380 21.48 17.77 -20.82
CA SER A 380 21.73 17.78 -19.38
C SER A 380 22.01 16.37 -18.86
N ARG A 381 23.20 16.14 -18.31
CA ARG A 381 23.69 14.82 -17.86
C ARG A 381 23.45 14.64 -16.36
N VAL A 382 22.18 14.48 -15.99
CA VAL A 382 21.75 14.28 -14.60
C VAL A 382 21.81 12.79 -14.20
N SER A 383 22.04 12.53 -12.92
CA SER A 383 22.07 11.18 -12.34
C SER A 383 20.66 10.75 -11.88
N PRO A 384 20.20 9.54 -12.25
CA PRO A 384 18.93 9.02 -11.74
C PRO A 384 18.93 8.86 -10.22
N GLN A 385 20.05 8.43 -9.63
CA GLN A 385 20.15 8.27 -8.17
C GLN A 385 19.98 9.60 -7.45
N GLU A 386 20.55 10.69 -7.98
CA GLU A 386 20.41 12.01 -7.37
C GLU A 386 18.96 12.50 -7.45
N MET A 387 18.29 12.28 -8.59
CA MET A 387 16.87 12.65 -8.74
C MET A 387 15.98 11.89 -7.74
N VAL A 388 16.21 10.58 -7.57
CA VAL A 388 15.49 9.76 -6.58
C VAL A 388 15.82 10.22 -5.16
N HIS A 389 17.09 10.51 -4.87
CA HIS A 389 17.52 11.01 -3.56
C HIS A 389 16.84 12.33 -3.21
N GLN A 390 16.81 13.30 -4.12
CA GLN A 390 16.16 14.59 -3.91
C GLN A 390 14.65 14.46 -3.71
N LYS A 391 14.01 13.48 -4.36
CA LYS A 391 12.58 13.22 -4.16
C LYS A 391 12.27 12.61 -2.80
N LEU A 392 13.19 11.82 -2.23
CA LEU A 392 12.97 11.05 -1.00
C LEU A 392 13.66 11.62 0.24
N ILE A 393 14.57 12.59 0.09
CA ILE A 393 15.22 13.20 1.23
C ILE A 393 14.19 13.99 2.06
N TYR A 394 14.15 13.69 3.35
CA TYR A 394 13.34 14.43 4.31
C TYR A 394 14.26 15.14 5.29
N LEU A 395 14.33 16.47 5.18
CA LEU A 395 14.98 17.32 6.17
C LEU A 395 13.90 17.88 7.09
N PRO A 396 13.83 17.44 8.36
CA PRO A 396 12.82 17.95 9.27
C PRO A 396 13.00 19.48 9.42
N PRO A 397 11.92 20.27 9.32
CA PRO A 397 11.99 21.74 9.34
C PRO A 397 12.55 22.31 10.65
N ILE A 398 12.61 21.48 11.71
CA ILE A 398 13.24 21.80 12.98
C ILE A 398 14.27 20.70 13.27
N VAL A 399 15.55 20.99 13.02
CA VAL A 399 16.68 20.22 13.58
C VAL A 399 16.80 20.61 15.05
N GLN A 400 15.80 20.31 15.86
CA GLN A 400 16.02 20.22 17.29
C GLN A 400 16.66 18.86 17.51
N GLU A 401 17.92 18.85 17.94
CA GLU A 401 18.44 17.69 18.66
C GLU A 401 17.40 17.38 19.75
N LYS A 402 16.58 16.35 19.53
CA LYS A 402 15.56 15.97 20.50
C LYS A 402 16.31 15.61 21.77
N ARG A 403 16.14 16.46 22.77
CA ARG A 403 16.75 16.28 24.08
C ARG A 403 16.49 14.86 24.55
N ALA A 404 17.55 14.15 24.93
CA ALA A 404 17.42 12.82 25.51
C ALA A 404 16.52 12.88 26.75
N GLN A 405 15.45 12.10 26.73
CA GLN A 405 14.44 12.11 27.78
C GLN A 405 14.89 11.21 28.93
N LYS A 406 14.97 11.76 30.14
CA LYS A 406 15.35 11.01 31.35
C LYS A 406 14.15 10.58 32.16
N LYS A 407 13.12 11.43 32.18
CA LYS A 407 11.89 11.21 32.95
C LYS A 407 10.70 11.73 32.17
N VAL A 408 9.72 10.86 31.93
CA VAL A 408 8.53 11.18 31.13
C VAL A 408 7.28 11.09 31.99
N LEU A 409 6.47 12.14 31.93
CA LEU A 409 5.13 12.17 32.50
C LEU A 409 4.14 11.57 31.50
N VAL A 410 3.39 10.56 31.89
CA VAL A 410 2.31 9.95 31.10
C VAL A 410 0.99 10.34 31.75
N LEU A 411 0.11 10.99 30.99
CA LEU A 411 -1.26 11.24 31.42
C LEU A 411 -2.12 10.03 31.07
N GLY A 412 -2.72 9.40 32.09
CA GLY A 412 -3.56 8.23 31.94
C GLY A 412 -4.98 8.55 31.46
N SER A 413 -5.84 7.53 31.44
CA SER A 413 -7.21 7.59 30.91
C SER A 413 -8.18 8.47 31.71
N GLY A 414 -7.85 8.81 32.97
CA GLY A 414 -8.82 9.42 33.87
C GLY A 414 -9.92 8.43 34.29
N GLY A 415 -11.08 8.96 34.69
CA GLY A 415 -12.27 8.15 34.98
C GLY A 415 -12.93 7.62 33.72
N LEU A 416 -13.59 6.46 33.81
CA LEU A 416 -14.32 5.88 32.68
C LEU A 416 -15.60 6.69 32.42
N THR A 417 -15.74 7.22 31.20
CA THR A 417 -16.92 7.97 30.76
C THR A 417 -17.45 7.40 29.44
N ILE A 418 -18.72 7.64 29.11
CA ILE A 418 -19.29 7.21 27.83
C ILE A 418 -18.52 7.90 26.69
N GLY A 419 -17.94 7.10 25.78
CA GLY A 419 -17.04 7.59 24.72
C GLY A 419 -15.56 7.56 25.09
N GLN A 420 -15.20 7.16 26.32
CA GLN A 420 -13.82 6.95 26.76
C GLN A 420 -13.71 5.69 27.63
N ALA A 421 -13.47 4.56 26.96
CA ALA A 421 -13.46 3.25 27.58
C ALA A 421 -12.05 2.80 27.98
N GLY A 422 -11.89 1.50 28.27
CA GLY A 422 -10.62 0.89 28.68
C GLY A 422 -9.52 0.83 27.61
N GLU A 423 -9.76 1.33 26.39
CA GLU A 423 -8.74 1.38 25.33
C GLU A 423 -7.52 2.22 25.74
N PHE A 424 -7.75 3.31 26.47
CA PHE A 424 -6.70 4.21 26.95
C PHE A 424 -5.91 3.61 28.12
N ASP A 425 -6.51 2.72 28.90
CA ASP A 425 -5.79 1.94 29.93
C ASP A 425 -4.73 1.05 29.25
N TYR A 426 -5.14 0.30 28.22
CA TYR A 426 -4.23 -0.56 27.46
C TYR A 426 -3.16 0.24 26.72
N SER A 427 -3.54 1.27 25.96
CA SER A 427 -2.61 2.11 25.20
C SER A 427 -1.59 2.82 26.11
N GLY A 428 -2.05 3.37 27.23
CA GLY A 428 -1.20 3.97 28.25
C GLY A 428 -0.22 2.98 28.89
N ALA A 429 -0.64 1.72 29.09
CA ALA A 429 0.23 0.65 29.58
C ALA A 429 1.31 0.25 28.56
N GLN A 430 0.99 0.20 27.27
CA GLN A 430 1.98 -0.03 26.21
C GLN A 430 3.00 1.11 26.12
N ALA A 431 2.56 2.37 26.27
CA ALA A 431 3.46 3.51 26.31
C ALA A 431 4.46 3.42 27.49
N LEU A 432 3.99 3.04 28.69
CA LEU A 432 4.85 2.82 29.85
C LEU A 432 5.85 1.67 29.61
N LYS A 433 5.42 0.58 28.98
CA LYS A 433 6.30 -0.54 28.61
C LYS A 433 7.40 -0.09 27.65
N ALA A 434 7.06 0.63 26.58
CA ALA A 434 8.03 1.14 25.61
C ALA A 434 9.07 2.08 26.24
N LEU A 435 8.63 2.98 27.15
CA LEU A 435 9.54 3.86 27.89
C LEU A 435 10.49 3.07 28.82
N LYS A 436 9.98 2.02 29.47
CA LYS A 436 10.76 1.14 30.34
C LYS A 436 11.82 0.36 29.57
N GLU A 437 11.50 -0.16 28.38
CA GLU A 437 12.46 -0.83 27.48
C GLU A 437 13.59 0.10 27.02
N LYS A 438 13.32 1.42 26.96
CA LYS A 438 14.33 2.46 26.69
C LYS A 438 15.05 2.97 27.94
N GLY A 439 14.77 2.42 29.13
CA GLY A 439 15.39 2.83 30.39
C GLY A 439 14.98 4.23 30.87
N ILE A 440 13.83 4.74 30.41
CA ILE A 440 13.32 6.07 30.77
C ILE A 440 12.47 5.97 32.04
N GLU A 441 12.71 6.85 33.01
CA GLU A 441 11.90 6.92 34.24
C GLU A 441 10.49 7.41 33.91
N THR A 442 9.46 6.77 34.45
CA THR A 442 8.06 7.11 34.13
C THR A 442 7.28 7.57 35.34
N VAL A 443 6.55 8.68 35.17
CA VAL A 443 5.58 9.19 36.14
C VAL A 443 4.21 9.10 35.51
N LEU A 444 3.33 8.30 36.07
CA LEU A 444 1.94 8.18 35.62
C LEU A 444 1.04 9.07 36.47
N VAL A 445 0.16 9.85 35.85
CA VAL A 445 -0.98 10.49 36.52
C VAL A 445 -2.26 9.81 36.06
N ASN A 446 -2.92 9.10 36.96
CA ASN A 446 -4.22 8.49 36.68
C ASN A 446 -5.02 8.37 37.99
N PRO A 447 -6.19 9.04 38.12
CA PRO A 447 -7.02 8.93 39.31
C PRO A 447 -7.73 7.56 39.43
N ASN A 448 -7.85 6.80 38.34
CA ASN A 448 -8.54 5.52 38.34
C ASN A 448 -7.61 4.39 38.85
N VAL A 449 -7.83 3.99 40.11
CA VAL A 449 -7.10 2.92 40.80
C VAL A 449 -7.37 1.51 40.24
N ALA A 450 -8.42 1.34 39.44
CA ALA A 450 -8.86 0.05 38.91
C ALA A 450 -8.42 -0.14 37.46
N THR A 451 -7.18 0.23 37.14
CA THR A 451 -6.61 0.15 35.77
C THR A 451 -5.35 -0.70 35.73
N VAL A 452 -5.10 -1.35 34.59
CA VAL A 452 -3.84 -2.09 34.36
C VAL A 452 -2.65 -1.12 34.42
N GLN A 453 -2.81 0.09 33.89
CA GLN A 453 -1.80 1.13 33.86
C GLN A 453 -1.27 1.51 35.26
N THR A 454 -2.11 1.43 36.30
CA THR A 454 -1.74 1.75 37.68
C THR A 454 -1.22 0.56 38.47
N SER A 455 -1.14 -0.62 37.86
CA SER A 455 -0.58 -1.82 38.48
C SER A 455 0.91 -1.67 38.78
N LYS A 456 1.35 -2.31 39.88
CA LYS A 456 2.74 -2.24 40.33
C LYS A 456 3.69 -2.75 39.25
N GLY A 457 4.69 -1.93 38.89
CA GLY A 457 5.75 -2.31 37.95
C GLY A 457 5.60 -1.78 36.52
N PHE A 458 4.47 -1.14 36.19
CA PHE A 458 4.26 -0.43 34.91
C PHE A 458 4.95 0.93 34.89
N ALA A 459 4.58 1.82 35.82
CA ALA A 459 5.25 3.11 36.00
C ALA A 459 6.30 3.06 37.10
N THR A 460 7.35 3.88 37.02
CA THR A 460 8.29 4.08 38.14
C THR A 460 7.57 4.70 39.33
N LYS A 461 6.68 5.66 39.07
CA LYS A 461 5.83 6.27 40.07
C LYS A 461 4.42 6.54 39.53
N THR A 462 3.42 6.24 40.35
CA THR A 462 2.02 6.51 40.04
C THR A 462 1.46 7.58 40.98
N CYS A 463 0.80 8.57 40.41
CA CYS A 463 0.13 9.66 41.10
C CYS A 463 -1.38 9.54 40.89
N PHE A 464 -2.09 9.17 41.95
CA PHE A 464 -3.56 9.10 41.98
C PHE A 464 -4.14 10.49 42.26
N VAL A 465 -4.06 11.37 41.27
CA VAL A 465 -4.62 12.72 41.31
C VAL A 465 -5.46 12.99 40.05
N PRO A 466 -6.41 13.93 40.09
CA PRO A 466 -7.16 14.33 38.90
C PRO A 466 -6.26 14.79 37.75
N ILE A 467 -6.72 14.55 36.52
CA ILE A 467 -6.04 15.00 35.30
C ILE A 467 -6.60 16.38 34.93
N ASP A 468 -6.13 17.40 35.63
CA ASP A 468 -6.42 18.80 35.33
C ASP A 468 -5.15 19.66 35.45
N LYS A 469 -5.22 20.89 34.92
CA LYS A 469 -4.11 21.84 34.96
C LYS A 469 -3.52 22.00 36.37
N HIS A 470 -4.34 22.08 37.41
CA HIS A 470 -3.87 22.37 38.75
C HIS A 470 -2.99 21.22 39.28
N TYR A 471 -3.53 20.00 39.32
CA TYR A 471 -2.81 18.85 39.87
C TYR A 471 -1.62 18.44 39.00
N VAL A 472 -1.78 18.43 37.68
CA VAL A 472 -0.69 18.08 36.77
C VAL A 472 0.46 19.08 36.88
N THR A 473 0.18 20.39 37.06
CA THR A 473 1.23 21.38 37.34
C THR A 473 1.99 21.08 38.63
N GLN A 474 1.31 20.63 39.69
CA GLN A 474 1.99 20.24 40.94
C GLN A 474 2.88 19.01 40.75
N VAL A 475 2.43 18.03 39.96
CA VAL A 475 3.25 16.86 39.61
C VAL A 475 4.47 17.29 38.81
N ILE A 476 4.33 18.17 37.81
CA ILE A 476 5.45 18.71 37.03
C ILE A 476 6.46 19.43 37.94
N LYS A 477 5.99 20.30 38.85
CA LYS A 477 6.83 21.01 39.82
C LYS A 477 7.66 20.08 40.69
N LYS A 478 7.03 19.02 41.20
CA LYS A 478 7.64 18.07 42.16
C LYS A 478 8.53 17.04 41.48
N MET A 479 8.09 16.50 40.35
CA MET A 479 8.74 15.37 39.70
C MET A 479 9.77 15.78 38.65
N ARG A 480 9.66 17.01 38.12
CA ARG A 480 10.54 17.60 37.09
C ARG A 480 10.75 16.66 35.90
N PRO A 481 9.67 16.22 35.22
CA PRO A 481 9.81 15.46 33.98
C PRO A 481 10.48 16.31 32.89
N THR A 482 11.17 15.66 31.96
CA THR A 482 11.74 16.32 30.78
C THR A 482 10.80 16.25 29.59
N GLY A 483 9.84 15.31 29.60
CA GLY A 483 8.85 15.17 28.55
C GLY A 483 7.49 14.71 29.05
N ILE A 484 6.46 14.88 28.22
CA ILE A 484 5.08 14.52 28.49
C ILE A 484 4.47 13.74 27.32
N ILE A 485 3.69 12.70 27.62
CA ILE A 485 2.85 11.97 26.67
C ILE A 485 1.39 12.14 27.10
N CYS A 486 0.57 12.69 26.20
CA CYS A 486 -0.84 12.98 26.45
C CYS A 486 -1.81 12.31 25.45
N THR A 487 -1.30 11.61 24.43
CA THR A 487 -2.11 11.04 23.33
C THR A 487 -2.71 9.67 23.65
N PHE A 488 -2.34 9.04 24.77
CA PHE A 488 -2.86 7.72 25.17
C PHE A 488 -3.84 7.77 26.35
N GLY A 489 -4.23 8.96 26.81
CA GLY A 489 -5.14 9.16 27.94
C GLY A 489 -6.52 9.68 27.56
N GLY A 490 -6.87 9.63 26.28
CA GLY A 490 -8.12 10.18 25.73
C GLY A 490 -8.21 11.71 25.82
N GLN A 491 -9.40 12.24 25.55
CA GLN A 491 -9.75 13.66 25.59
C GLN A 491 -9.38 14.35 26.90
N THR A 492 -9.54 13.71 28.07
CA THR A 492 -9.20 14.34 29.35
C THR A 492 -7.71 14.69 29.41
N ALA A 493 -6.84 13.77 29.00
CA ALA A 493 -5.41 14.00 28.93
C ALA A 493 -5.05 15.04 27.85
N LEU A 494 -5.67 14.97 26.67
CA LEU A 494 -5.45 15.92 25.58
C LEU A 494 -5.81 17.35 25.99
N ASN A 495 -7.02 17.56 26.52
CA ASN A 495 -7.49 18.88 26.97
C ASN A 495 -6.59 19.45 28.06
N CYS A 496 -6.18 18.63 29.02
CA CYS A 496 -5.24 19.05 30.07
C CYS A 496 -3.90 19.50 29.48
N ALA A 497 -3.34 18.75 28.52
CA ALA A 497 -2.09 19.10 27.87
C ALA A 497 -2.20 20.40 27.04
N VAL A 498 -3.30 20.61 26.34
CA VAL A 498 -3.59 21.87 25.61
C VAL A 498 -3.66 23.04 26.58
N GLU A 499 -4.31 22.90 27.73
CA GLU A 499 -4.39 23.97 28.74
C GLU A 499 -3.02 24.31 29.34
N LEU A 500 -2.20 23.30 29.62
CA LEU A 500 -0.81 23.46 30.11
C LEU A 500 0.13 24.07 29.07
N TYR A 501 -0.14 23.84 27.79
CA TYR A 501 0.59 24.46 26.68
C TYR A 501 0.21 25.94 26.55
N ASN A 502 -1.09 26.24 26.46
CA ASN A 502 -1.62 27.59 26.25
C ASN A 502 -1.27 28.55 27.39
N ASN A 503 -1.24 28.07 28.63
CA ASN A 503 -0.87 28.91 29.78
C ASN A 503 0.66 29.02 30.00
N GLY A 504 1.48 28.41 29.14
CA GLY A 504 2.94 28.46 29.21
C GLY A 504 3.58 27.55 30.26
N THR A 505 2.84 26.68 30.95
CA THR A 505 3.40 25.79 31.99
C THR A 505 4.46 24.86 31.43
N LEU A 506 4.20 24.22 30.29
CA LEU A 506 5.16 23.29 29.67
C LEU A 506 6.49 24.00 29.34
N LYS A 507 6.41 25.22 28.80
CA LYS A 507 7.56 26.07 28.49
C LYS A 507 8.30 26.52 29.76
N GLN A 508 7.57 26.97 30.78
CA GLN A 508 8.14 27.41 32.07
C GLN A 508 8.96 26.29 32.74
N TYR A 509 8.51 25.05 32.65
CA TYR A 509 9.17 23.90 33.27
C TYR A 509 10.08 23.11 32.33
N ASN A 510 10.24 23.56 31.08
CA ASN A 510 11.06 22.92 30.05
C ASN A 510 10.70 21.43 29.84
N VAL A 511 9.41 21.18 29.61
CA VAL A 511 8.82 19.85 29.37
C VAL A 511 8.45 19.72 27.90
N ASP A 512 9.08 18.76 27.21
CA ASP A 512 8.86 18.51 25.79
C ASP A 512 7.60 17.65 25.57
N VAL A 513 6.75 18.03 24.61
CA VAL A 513 5.64 17.17 24.20
C VAL A 513 6.17 16.10 23.27
N LEU A 514 5.98 14.83 23.62
CA LEU A 514 6.49 13.69 22.87
C LEU A 514 5.41 13.15 21.94
N GLY A 515 5.71 13.06 20.64
CA GLY A 515 4.77 12.62 19.60
C GLY A 515 4.20 13.79 18.83
N THR A 516 2.89 13.78 18.61
CA THR A 516 2.16 14.82 17.86
C THR A 516 2.23 16.16 18.61
N PRO A 517 2.67 17.26 17.97
CA PRO A 517 2.69 18.59 18.58
C PRO A 517 1.29 19.06 19.00
N ILE A 518 1.19 19.87 20.06
CA ILE A 518 -0.08 20.40 20.57
C ILE A 518 -0.81 21.22 19.51
N GLU A 519 -0.06 21.97 18.70
CA GLU A 519 -0.61 22.78 17.62
C GLU A 519 -1.28 21.92 16.54
N ALA A 520 -0.76 20.71 16.29
CA ALA A 520 -1.38 19.76 15.37
C ALA A 520 -2.65 19.16 15.99
N ILE A 521 -2.62 18.80 17.28
CA ILE A 521 -3.80 18.32 18.03
C ILE A 521 -4.91 19.38 18.01
N MET A 522 -4.60 20.64 18.29
CA MET A 522 -5.59 21.74 18.26
C MET A 522 -6.23 21.91 16.88
N LYS A 523 -5.45 21.75 15.80
CA LYS A 523 -5.96 21.83 14.42
C LYS A 523 -6.90 20.67 14.06
N THR A 524 -6.72 19.48 14.64
CA THR A 524 -7.59 18.33 14.36
C THR A 524 -8.84 18.31 15.24
N GLU A 525 -8.74 18.82 16.46
CA GLU A 525 -9.87 18.87 17.40
C GLU A 525 -10.86 20.01 17.08
N ASP A 526 -10.38 21.13 16.54
CA ASP A 526 -11.23 22.22 16.08
C ASP A 526 -11.70 21.96 14.64
N ARG A 527 -13.02 21.80 14.48
CA ARG A 527 -13.64 21.49 13.18
C ARG A 527 -13.42 22.55 12.11
N ALA A 528 -13.41 23.83 12.50
CA ALA A 528 -13.22 24.92 11.55
C ALA A 528 -11.77 24.97 11.07
N LEU A 529 -10.81 24.84 12.00
CA LEU A 529 -9.39 24.76 11.67
C LEU A 529 -9.06 23.51 10.85
N PHE A 530 -9.68 22.38 11.17
CA PHE A 530 -9.52 21.13 10.41
C PHE A 530 -10.01 21.30 8.98
N LYS A 531 -11.23 21.81 8.80
CA LYS A 531 -11.82 22.06 7.48
C LYS A 531 -10.95 22.97 6.63
N GLU A 532 -10.55 24.13 7.18
CA GLU A 532 -9.69 25.09 6.48
C GLU A 532 -8.36 24.44 6.05
N HIS A 533 -7.77 23.62 6.94
CA HIS A 533 -6.53 22.92 6.66
C HIS A 533 -6.66 21.93 5.51
N ILE A 534 -7.71 21.11 5.51
CA ILE A 534 -7.97 20.07 4.49
C ILE A 534 -8.31 20.72 3.13
N GLU A 535 -9.17 21.74 3.12
CA GLU A 535 -9.51 22.46 1.88
C GLU A 535 -8.30 23.13 1.24
N ARG A 536 -7.37 23.67 2.05
CA ARG A 536 -6.11 24.24 1.57
C ARG A 536 -5.18 23.21 0.92
N LEU A 537 -5.27 21.94 1.31
CA LEU A 537 -4.53 20.85 0.67
C LEU A 537 -5.18 20.38 -0.64
N GLY A 538 -6.33 20.94 -1.02
CA GLY A 538 -7.11 20.52 -2.19
C GLY A 538 -8.02 19.31 -1.91
N GLU A 539 -8.10 18.88 -0.65
CA GLU A 539 -8.92 17.75 -0.23
C GLU A 539 -10.35 18.16 0.09
N ARG A 540 -11.28 17.18 0.09
CA ARG A 540 -12.71 17.44 0.22
C ARG A 540 -13.23 17.06 1.60
N VAL A 541 -13.97 17.97 2.23
CA VAL A 541 -14.78 17.69 3.43
C VAL A 541 -16.27 17.72 3.10
N ALA A 542 -17.09 17.13 3.97
CA ALA A 542 -18.54 17.25 3.86
C ALA A 542 -18.94 18.74 3.89
N PRO A 543 -19.80 19.21 2.97
CA PRO A 543 -20.30 20.57 3.00
C PRO A 543 -20.97 20.86 4.33
N SER A 544 -20.46 21.87 5.03
CA SER A 544 -20.86 22.22 6.38
C SER A 544 -20.81 23.72 6.62
N LYS A 545 -21.70 24.22 7.47
CA LYS A 545 -21.69 25.61 7.96
C LYS A 545 -22.06 25.65 9.44
N VAL A 546 -21.63 26.72 10.08
CA VAL A 546 -22.01 27.10 11.44
C VAL A 546 -23.32 27.88 11.40
N ALA A 547 -24.14 27.72 12.42
CA ALA A 547 -25.24 28.63 12.73
C ALA A 547 -25.25 28.99 14.22
N CYS A 548 -25.57 30.25 14.52
CA CYS A 548 -25.66 30.81 15.87
C CYS A 548 -27.11 31.15 16.26
N SER A 549 -28.07 30.91 15.38
CA SER A 549 -29.50 31.08 15.66
C SER A 549 -30.35 30.05 14.93
N LEU A 550 -31.59 29.87 15.37
CA LEU A 550 -32.55 29.00 14.71
C LEU A 550 -32.81 29.41 13.25
N GLN A 551 -32.89 30.72 12.99
CA GLN A 551 -33.14 31.26 11.65
C GLN A 551 -31.95 30.97 10.72
N GLU A 552 -30.74 31.23 11.19
CA GLU A 552 -29.51 30.93 10.46
C GLU A 552 -29.37 29.42 10.21
N ALA A 553 -29.76 28.58 11.19
CA ALA A 553 -29.75 27.14 11.03
C ALA A 553 -30.68 26.67 9.90
N ILE A 554 -31.86 27.28 9.76
CA ILE A 554 -32.80 27.00 8.68
C ILE A 554 -32.21 27.42 7.33
N GLU A 555 -31.68 28.65 7.21
CA GLU A 555 -31.08 29.17 5.98
C GLU A 555 -29.89 28.32 5.53
N VAL A 556 -29.05 27.92 6.48
CA VAL A 556 -27.92 27.02 6.23
C VAL A 556 -28.40 25.68 5.68
N ALA A 557 -29.38 25.05 6.33
CA ALA A 557 -29.88 23.74 5.91
C ALA A 557 -30.56 23.78 4.54
N GLU A 558 -31.33 24.83 4.25
CA GLU A 558 -31.93 25.07 2.94
C GLU A 558 -30.85 25.26 1.85
N SER A 559 -29.75 25.95 2.17
CA SER A 559 -28.62 26.12 1.25
C SER A 559 -27.83 24.82 1.00
N LEU A 560 -27.72 23.94 2.00
CA LEU A 560 -27.01 22.66 1.90
C LEU A 560 -27.86 21.56 1.25
N GLY A 561 -29.18 21.68 1.36
CA GLY A 561 -30.17 20.69 0.94
C GLY A 561 -30.35 19.58 1.98
N PHE A 562 -31.60 19.20 2.22
CA PHE A 562 -31.94 18.09 3.10
C PHE A 562 -31.65 16.71 2.45
N PRO A 563 -31.37 15.66 3.25
CA PRO A 563 -31.26 15.65 4.71
C PRO A 563 -29.95 16.29 5.22
N VAL A 564 -30.00 16.86 6.43
CA VAL A 564 -28.84 17.44 7.13
C VAL A 564 -28.63 16.77 8.49
N LEU A 565 -27.42 16.87 9.01
CA LEU A 565 -27.04 16.47 10.36
C LEU A 565 -26.68 17.71 11.16
N LEU A 566 -27.45 18.01 12.20
CA LEU A 566 -27.19 19.11 13.13
C LEU A 566 -26.44 18.57 14.35
N ARG A 567 -25.38 19.26 14.76
CA ARG A 567 -24.54 18.90 15.90
C ARG A 567 -24.30 20.11 16.80
N ALA A 568 -24.49 19.96 18.10
CA ALA A 568 -24.15 21.00 19.07
C ALA A 568 -22.62 21.09 19.26
N SER A 569 -22.08 22.30 19.34
CA SER A 569 -20.67 22.52 19.66
C SER A 569 -20.34 22.06 21.09
N TYR A 570 -19.10 21.60 21.32
CA TYR A 570 -18.56 21.20 22.64
C TYR A 570 -19.35 20.12 23.41
N ALA A 571 -20.24 19.39 22.74
CA ALA A 571 -21.01 18.29 23.31
C ALA A 571 -20.38 16.93 22.98
N LEU A 572 -20.07 16.13 24.01
CA LEU A 572 -19.58 14.75 23.85
C LEU A 572 -20.73 13.77 23.61
N GLY A 573 -20.47 12.69 22.85
CA GLY A 573 -21.40 11.58 22.69
C GLY A 573 -22.68 11.89 21.89
N GLY A 574 -22.69 12.95 21.07
CA GLY A 574 -23.84 13.31 20.24
C GLY A 574 -24.99 13.97 21.02
N LEU A 575 -24.75 14.41 22.26
CA LEU A 575 -25.75 15.13 23.04
C LEU A 575 -26.21 16.39 22.27
N GLY A 576 -27.53 16.54 22.08
CA GLY A 576 -28.10 17.66 21.31
C GLY A 576 -27.89 17.58 19.78
N SER A 577 -27.34 16.49 19.26
CA SER A 577 -27.18 16.27 17.81
C SER A 577 -28.34 15.44 17.23
N GLY A 578 -28.63 15.59 15.93
CA GLY A 578 -29.67 14.82 15.27
C GLY A 578 -29.75 15.04 13.76
N PHE A 579 -30.29 14.05 13.06
CA PHE A 579 -30.61 14.16 11.64
C PHE A 579 -31.94 14.88 11.45
N ALA A 580 -32.03 15.67 10.38
CA ALA A 580 -33.26 16.31 9.93
C ALA A 580 -33.44 16.06 8.42
N ASN A 581 -34.54 15.44 8.04
CA ASN A 581 -34.89 15.18 6.64
C ASN A 581 -35.68 16.33 6.01
N ASP A 582 -36.19 17.24 6.83
CA ASP A 582 -36.91 18.43 6.40
C ASP A 582 -36.77 19.57 7.43
N ARG A 583 -37.34 20.72 7.08
CA ARG A 583 -37.34 21.94 7.89
C ARG A 583 -38.00 21.77 9.26
N ASN A 584 -39.07 20.97 9.35
CA ASN A 584 -39.80 20.78 10.60
C ASN A 584 -39.00 19.92 11.58
N GLU A 585 -38.35 18.86 11.07
CA GLU A 585 -37.42 18.05 11.86
C GLU A 585 -36.22 18.89 12.32
N LEU A 586 -35.67 19.74 11.44
CA LEU A 586 -34.56 20.62 11.79
C LEU A 586 -34.90 21.55 12.94
N ILE A 587 -36.06 22.20 12.90
CA ILE A 587 -36.47 23.13 13.97
C ILE A 587 -36.49 22.44 15.33
N LYS A 588 -37.03 21.21 15.39
CA LYS A 588 -37.09 20.42 16.63
C LYS A 588 -35.69 20.09 17.16
N VAL A 589 -34.79 19.66 16.26
CA VAL A 589 -33.41 19.31 16.64
C VAL A 589 -32.62 20.56 17.04
N ALA A 590 -32.71 21.64 16.27
CA ALA A 590 -32.01 22.90 16.52
C ALA A 590 -32.44 23.55 17.85
N GLN A 591 -33.73 23.60 18.17
CA GLN A 591 -34.22 24.12 19.45
C GLN A 591 -33.63 23.38 20.64
N LYS A 592 -33.54 22.05 20.54
CA LYS A 592 -32.88 21.24 21.55
C LYS A 592 -31.38 21.54 21.61
N ALA A 593 -30.71 21.61 20.46
CA ALA A 593 -29.27 21.87 20.40
C ALA A 593 -28.88 23.23 21.00
N PHE A 594 -29.63 24.30 20.66
CA PHE A 594 -29.40 25.64 21.18
C PHE A 594 -29.66 25.77 22.69
N SER A 595 -30.38 24.83 23.32
CA SER A 595 -30.49 24.79 24.78
C SER A 595 -29.20 24.33 25.48
N TYR A 596 -28.25 23.74 24.74
CA TYR A 596 -26.99 23.23 25.26
C TYR A 596 -25.75 24.00 24.73
N SER A 597 -25.87 24.71 23.62
CA SER A 597 -24.75 25.41 22.97
C SER A 597 -25.24 26.65 22.23
N ASP A 598 -24.48 27.74 22.30
CA ASP A 598 -24.74 28.99 21.54
C ASP A 598 -24.46 28.84 20.04
N GLN A 599 -23.83 27.74 19.64
CA GLN A 599 -23.41 27.46 18.27
C GLN A 599 -23.73 26.01 17.89
N VAL A 600 -24.20 25.82 16.65
CA VAL A 600 -24.42 24.50 16.06
C VAL A 600 -23.72 24.37 14.71
N PHE A 601 -23.30 23.14 14.38
CA PHE A 601 -22.78 22.77 13.08
C PHE A 601 -23.84 22.01 12.29
N ILE A 602 -24.03 22.38 11.03
CA ILE A 602 -24.97 21.72 10.13
C ILE A 602 -24.17 21.16 8.96
N ASP A 603 -24.15 19.83 8.88
CA ASP A 603 -23.47 19.07 7.84
C ASP A 603 -24.50 18.53 6.84
N ARG A 604 -24.17 18.50 5.55
CA ARG A 604 -24.95 17.70 4.58
C ARG A 604 -24.89 16.23 4.99
N SER A 605 -26.04 15.57 5.07
CA SER A 605 -26.09 14.17 5.48
C SER A 605 -25.44 13.27 4.43
N LEU A 606 -24.50 12.43 4.88
CA LEU A 606 -23.88 11.37 4.10
C LEU A 606 -24.49 9.99 4.43
N LYS A 607 -25.70 9.96 5.00
CA LYS A 607 -26.39 8.72 5.38
C LYS A 607 -26.48 7.76 4.18
N GLY A 608 -26.07 6.51 4.39
CA GLY A 608 -26.04 5.47 3.36
C GLY A 608 -24.71 5.36 2.60
N TRP A 609 -23.77 6.27 2.84
CA TRP A 609 -22.40 6.12 2.36
C TRP A 609 -21.66 5.04 3.17
N LYS A 610 -20.62 4.47 2.57
CA LYS A 610 -19.72 3.57 3.28
C LYS A 610 -18.82 4.41 4.19
N GLU A 611 -18.77 4.05 5.47
CA GLU A 611 -17.81 4.59 6.43
C GLU A 611 -16.57 3.70 6.41
N VAL A 612 -15.40 4.31 6.16
CA VAL A 612 -14.11 3.62 6.08
C VAL A 612 -13.13 4.40 6.93
N GLU A 613 -12.47 3.69 7.83
CA GLU A 613 -11.50 4.23 8.78
C GLU A 613 -10.14 3.58 8.52
N TYR A 614 -9.08 4.34 8.76
CA TYR A 614 -7.70 3.89 8.60
C TYR A 614 -6.90 4.26 9.83
N GLU A 615 -6.15 3.30 10.34
CA GLU A 615 -5.12 3.55 11.34
C GLU A 615 -3.83 3.92 10.61
N VAL A 616 -3.31 5.12 10.87
CA VAL A 616 -2.13 5.66 10.19
C VAL A 616 -1.03 5.90 11.20
N VAL A 617 0.16 5.38 10.91
CA VAL A 617 1.37 5.60 11.69
C VAL A 617 2.35 6.42 10.86
N ARG A 618 2.75 7.58 11.39
CA ARG A 618 3.81 8.40 10.80
C ARG A 618 4.94 8.61 11.80
N ASP A 619 6.16 8.30 11.39
CA ASP A 619 7.35 8.51 12.21
C ASP A 619 7.99 9.89 12.01
N ALA A 620 9.07 10.16 12.75
CA ALA A 620 9.79 11.44 12.68
C ALA A 620 10.64 11.61 11.40
N TYR A 621 10.80 10.55 10.62
CA TYR A 621 11.54 10.50 9.35
C TYR A 621 10.59 10.50 8.15
N ASP A 622 9.34 10.94 8.38
CA ASP A 622 8.26 11.02 7.41
C ASP A 622 7.73 9.67 6.93
N ASN A 623 8.22 8.52 7.44
CA ASN A 623 7.70 7.19 7.06
C ASN A 623 6.26 7.10 7.53
N CYS A 624 5.34 6.88 6.58
CA CYS A 624 3.91 6.93 6.79
C CYS A 624 3.31 5.66 6.23
N VAL A 625 2.59 4.90 7.07
CA VAL A 625 1.97 3.63 6.70
C VAL A 625 0.56 3.54 7.27
N THR A 626 -0.31 2.87 6.55
CA THR A 626 -1.61 2.40 7.06
C THR A 626 -1.43 1.01 7.65
N VAL A 627 -1.91 0.77 8.87
CA VAL A 627 -1.70 -0.46 9.65
C VAL A 627 -2.89 -1.41 9.60
#